data_AF-A0A0F8YL14-F1
#
_entry.id   AF-A0A0F8YL14-F1
#
_cell.length_a   1.000
_cell.length_b   1.000
_cell.length_c   1.000
_cell.angle_alpha   90.00
_cell.angle_beta   90.00
_cell.angle_gamma   90.00
#
_symmetry.space_group_name_H-M   'P 1'
#
loop_
_entity.id
_entity.type
_entity.pdbx_description
1 polymer ?
#
loop_
_entity_poly.entity_id
_entity_poly.type
_entity_poly.pdbx_seq_one_letter_code
_entity_poly.pdbx_strand_id
1 'polypeptide(L)'
;MRTVAFDTETFLFGPENLAPRIVCLTYAFRRDRDVERYLTSNGDGDMLFDDCADLLAPGHRLVGHNAPYDLAVIAENFPELEPLI
;
A
#
# COMPACT_ATOMS: atom_id res chain seq x y z
N MET A 1 -6.12 -16.60 5.41
CA MET A 1 -6.77 -15.43 4.80
C MET A 1 -7.00 -14.37 5.86
N ARG A 2 -6.43 -13.16 5.72
CA ARG A 2 -6.63 -12.03 6.67
C ARG A 2 -7.25 -10.84 5.96
N THR A 3 -8.10 -10.08 6.64
CA THR A 3 -8.58 -8.79 6.12
C THR A 3 -7.60 -7.72 6.56
N VAL A 4 -7.06 -6.98 5.60
CA VAL A 4 -6.05 -5.94 5.82
C VAL A 4 -6.62 -4.62 5.30
N ALA A 5 -6.77 -3.65 6.20
CA ALA A 5 -7.08 -2.28 5.81
C ALA A 5 -5.77 -1.59 5.44
N PHE A 6 -5.73 -0.87 4.32
CA PHE A 6 -4.53 -0.17 3.86
C PHE A 6 -4.89 1.16 3.22
N ASP A 7 -3.91 2.06 3.19
CA ASP A 7 -4.02 3.40 2.62
C ASP A 7 -2.62 3.93 2.29
N THR A 8 -2.48 4.67 1.19
CA THR A 8 -1.22 5.31 0.80
C THR A 8 -1.32 6.83 0.92
N GLU A 9 -0.26 7.44 1.45
CA GLU A 9 -0.08 8.88 1.41
C GLU A 9 0.98 9.20 0.36
N THR A 10 0.73 10.21 -0.46
CA THR A 10 1.56 10.52 -1.64
C THR A 10 2.06 11.97 -1.63
N PHE A 11 3.01 12.26 -2.52
CA PHE A 11 3.29 13.65 -2.90
C PHE A 11 2.07 14.26 -3.60
N LEU A 12 2.07 15.57 -3.82
CA LEU A 12 0.91 16.29 -4.34
C LEU A 12 0.35 15.69 -5.64
N PHE A 13 -0.86 15.14 -5.57
CA PHE A 13 -1.67 14.78 -6.73
C PHE A 13 -2.08 16.02 -7.52
N GLY A 14 -2.01 15.95 -8.84
CA GLY A 14 -2.36 17.08 -9.68
C GLY A 14 -2.49 16.75 -11.16
N PRO A 15 -2.77 17.75 -12.00
CA PRO A 15 -2.76 17.60 -13.45
C PRO A 15 -1.43 16.98 -13.90
N GLU A 16 -1.50 15.97 -14.77
CA GLU A 16 -0.34 15.21 -15.28
C GLU A 16 0.45 14.41 -14.23
N ASN A 17 0.02 14.42 -12.96
CA ASN A 17 0.61 13.65 -11.87
C ASN A 17 -0.49 12.87 -11.13
N LEU A 18 -1.04 11.86 -11.82
CA LEU A 18 -2.19 11.09 -11.35
C LEU A 18 -1.82 9.93 -10.42
N ALA A 19 -0.56 9.51 -10.41
CA ALA A 19 -0.01 8.50 -9.50
C ALA A 19 1.32 9.01 -8.91
N PRO A 20 1.28 9.96 -7.96
CA PRO A 20 2.49 10.57 -7.44
C PRO A 20 3.38 9.57 -6.69
N ARG A 21 4.61 9.98 -6.40
CA ARG A 21 5.50 9.20 -5.53
C ARG A 21 4.82 8.93 -4.18
N ILE A 22 4.97 7.71 -3.65
CA ILE A 22 4.51 7.36 -2.30
C ILE A 22 5.36 8.08 -1.25
N VAL A 23 4.72 8.65 -0.24
CA VAL A 23 5.34 9.14 0.99
C VAL A 23 5.36 8.03 2.03
N CYS A 24 4.22 7.39 2.29
CA CYS A 24 4.13 6.24 3.17
C CYS A 24 2.95 5.31 2.82
N LEU A 25 3.08 4.06 3.25
CA LEU A 25 2.01 3.08 3.32
C LEU A 25 1.61 2.91 4.79
N THR A 26 0.31 2.89 5.05
CA THR A 26 -0.23 2.42 6.32
C THR A 26 -1.06 1.17 6.11
N TYR A 27 -0.95 0.23 7.04
CA TYR A 27 -1.81 -0.95 7.02
C TYR A 27 -2.12 -1.46 8.43
N ALA A 28 -3.28 -2.10 8.56
CA ALA A 28 -3.77 -2.64 9.81
C ALA A 28 -4.53 -3.94 9.60
N PHE A 29 -4.34 -4.87 10.52
CA PHE A 29 -5.11 -6.12 10.55
C PHE A 29 -5.37 -6.57 11.98
N ARG A 30 -6.39 -7.41 12.15
CA ARG A 30 -6.73 -7.99 13.44
C ARG A 30 -5.89 -9.24 13.69
N ARG A 31 -5.22 -9.30 14.85
CA ARG A 31 -4.61 -10.50 15.40
C ARG A 31 -5.31 -10.81 16.72
N ASP A 32 -6.04 -11.93 16.76
CA ASP A 32 -6.90 -12.29 17.87
C ASP A 32 -7.91 -11.18 18.23
N ARG A 33 -7.78 -10.57 19.42
CA ARG A 33 -8.64 -9.47 19.88
C ARG A 33 -8.05 -8.09 19.59
N ASP A 34 -6.78 -8.03 19.18
CA ASP A 34 -6.04 -6.79 19.01
C ASP A 34 -5.93 -6.38 17.54
N VAL A 35 -5.73 -5.10 17.30
CA VAL A 35 -5.46 -4.54 15.97
C VAL A 35 -4.00 -4.13 15.94
N GLU A 36 -3.21 -4.81 15.11
CA GLU A 36 -1.84 -4.42 14.79
C GLU A 36 -1.87 -3.37 13.69
N ARG A 37 -0.98 -2.37 13.78
CA ARG A 37 -0.91 -1.21 12.88
C ARG A 37 0.54 -0.98 12.51
N TYR A 38 0.76 -0.68 11.25
CA TYR A 38 2.08 -0.49 10.67
C TYR A 38 2.08 0.76 9.80
N LEU A 39 3.23 1.42 9.75
CA LEU A 39 3.49 2.57 8.91
C LEU A 39 4.92 2.44 8.41
N THR A 40 5.07 2.51 7.09
CA THR A 40 6.37 2.44 6.42
C THR A 40 6.45 3.58 5.43
N SER A 41 7.55 4.32 5.48
CA SER A 41 7.79 5.51 4.66
C SER A 41 8.79 5.25 3.56
N ASN A 42 8.81 6.12 2.56
CA ASN A 42 9.84 6.11 1.51
C ASN A 42 11.26 6.45 2.01
N GLY A 43 11.40 6.82 3.29
CA GLY A 43 12.68 6.99 3.96
C GLY A 43 13.23 5.69 4.56
N ASP A 44 12.42 4.62 4.64
CA ASP A 44 12.77 3.36 5.29
C ASP A 44 13.47 2.35 4.35
N GLY A 45 14.01 2.84 3.22
CA GLY A 45 14.71 2.01 2.23
C GLY A 45 13.78 1.01 1.56
N ASP A 46 14.23 -0.24 1.42
CA ASP A 46 13.51 -1.30 0.73
C ASP A 46 12.25 -1.78 1.48
N MET A 47 12.09 -1.40 2.75
CA MET A 47 10.94 -1.82 3.57
C MET A 47 9.59 -1.43 2.96
N LEU A 48 9.50 -0.26 2.30
CA LEU A 48 8.24 0.16 1.68
C LEU A 48 7.86 -0.76 0.52
N PHE A 49 8.84 -1.18 -0.29
CA PHE A 49 8.64 -2.15 -1.36
C PHE A 49 8.22 -3.49 -0.77
N ASP A 50 8.94 -3.99 0.24
CA ASP A 50 8.67 -5.28 0.88
C ASP A 50 7.25 -5.33 1.48
N ASP A 51 6.84 -4.27 2.19
CA ASP A 51 5.50 -4.17 2.75
C ASP A 51 4.40 -4.10 1.67
N CYS A 52 4.64 -3.38 0.56
CA CYS A 52 3.74 -3.38 -0.59
C CYS A 52 3.62 -4.77 -1.22
N ALA A 53 4.74 -5.47 -1.38
CA ALA A 53 4.77 -6.83 -1.95
C ALA A 53 4.03 -7.83 -1.04
N ASP A 54 4.26 -7.79 0.26
CA ASP A 54 3.60 -8.63 1.25
C ASP A 54 2.10 -8.33 1.34
N LEU A 55 1.70 -7.05 1.26
CA LEU A 55 0.31 -6.64 1.23
C LEU A 55 -0.43 -7.21 0.01
N LEU A 56 0.18 -7.13 -1.18
CA LEU A 56 -0.39 -7.60 -2.44
C LEU A 56 -0.28 -9.12 -2.63
N ALA A 57 0.50 -9.81 -1.79
CA ALA A 57 0.66 -11.25 -1.88
C ALA A 57 -0.69 -11.99 -1.77
N PRO A 58 -0.89 -13.10 -2.53
CA PRO A 58 -2.12 -13.87 -2.45
C PRO A 58 -2.42 -14.36 -1.03
N GLY A 59 -3.66 -14.21 -0.59
CA GLY A 59 -4.11 -14.69 0.72
C GLY A 59 -4.65 -13.61 1.64
N HIS A 60 -4.62 -12.35 1.22
CA HIS A 60 -5.27 -11.24 1.93
C HIS A 60 -6.60 -10.84 1.28
N ARG A 61 -7.50 -10.24 2.06
CA ARG A 61 -8.62 -9.44 1.57
C ARG A 61 -8.26 -7.99 1.85
N LEU A 62 -7.96 -7.24 0.80
CA LEU A 62 -7.55 -5.84 0.92
C LEU A 62 -8.78 -4.94 1.00
N VAL A 63 -8.73 -3.96 1.89
CA VAL A 63 -9.77 -2.96 2.11
C VAL A 63 -9.12 -1.59 2.11
N GLY A 64 -9.45 -0.76 1.13
CA GLY A 64 -8.99 0.62 1.04
C GLY A 64 -10.14 1.54 0.65
N HIS A 65 -10.04 2.83 0.98
CA HIS A 65 -11.00 3.84 0.54
C HIS A 65 -10.54 4.41 -0.80
N ASN A 66 -11.28 4.14 -1.88
CA ASN A 66 -10.80 4.39 -3.24
C ASN A 66 -9.54 3.58 -3.61
N ALA A 67 -9.47 2.33 -3.14
CA ALA A 67 -8.34 1.42 -3.36
C ALA A 67 -7.75 1.37 -4.79
N PRO A 68 -8.53 1.50 -5.89
CA PRO A 68 -7.94 1.58 -7.23
C PRO A 68 -6.91 2.71 -7.39
N TYR A 69 -7.06 3.83 -6.68
CA TYR A 69 -6.07 4.91 -6.66
C TYR A 69 -4.78 4.47 -5.97
N ASP A 70 -4.88 3.91 -4.76
CA ASP A 70 -3.71 3.40 -4.02
C ASP A 70 -2.96 2.34 -4.82
N LEU A 71 -3.70 1.43 -5.46
CA LEU A 71 -3.12 0.39 -6.30
C LEU A 71 -2.41 0.98 -7.53
N ALA A 72 -3.00 1.98 -8.19
CA ALA A 72 -2.33 2.67 -9.31
C ALA A 72 -1.07 3.41 -8.87
N VAL A 73 -1.09 4.02 -7.68
CA VAL A 73 0.07 4.65 -7.06
C VAL A 73 1.16 3.62 -6.76
N ILE A 74 0.80 2.45 -6.20
CA ILE A 74 1.75 1.36 -5.93
C ILE A 74 2.36 0.84 -7.24
N ALA A 75 1.55 0.60 -8.27
CA ALA A 75 2.02 0.17 -9.59
C ALA A 75 3.02 1.17 -10.22
N GLU A 76 2.72 2.47 -10.18
CA GLU A 76 3.62 3.50 -10.73
C GLU A 76 4.95 3.58 -9.96
N ASN A 77 4.93 3.40 -8.63
CA ASN A 77 6.14 3.47 -7.80
C ASN A 77 6.95 2.17 -7.85
N PHE A 78 6.29 1.03 -8.01
CA PHE A 78 6.89 -0.31 -8.02
C PHE A 78 6.29 -1.16 -9.17
N PRO A 79 6.70 -0.90 -10.44
CA PRO A 79 6.13 -1.57 -11.61
C PRO A 79 6.25 -3.11 -11.57
N GLU A 80 7.23 -3.64 -10.84
CA GLU A 80 7.42 -5.08 -10.63
C GLU A 80 6.24 -5.75 -9.89
N LEU A 81 5.41 -4.97 -9.18
CA LEU A 81 4.24 -5.45 -8.45
C LEU A 81 2.94 -5.44 -9.27
N GLU A 82 2.94 -4.87 -10.48
CA GLU A 82 1.76 -4.83 -11.37
C GLU A 82 1.05 -6.19 -11.56
N PRO A 83 1.75 -7.34 -11.69
CA PRO A 83 1.08 -8.63 -11.86
C PRO A 83 0.23 -9.08 -10.66
N LEU A 84 0.33 -8.40 -9.52
CA LEU A 84 -0.40 -8.70 -8.28
C LEU A 84 -1.62 -7.80 -8.08
N ILE A 85 -1.85 -6.82 -8.96
CA ILE A 85 -2.88 -5.76 -8.83
C ILE A 85 -4.11 -6.06 -9.70
#